data_AF-A0AAU9PJW6-F1
#
_entry.id   AF-A0AAU9PJW6-F1
#
_cell.length_a   1.000
_cell.length_b   1.000
_cell.length_c   1.000
_cell.angle_alpha   90.00
_cell.angle_beta   90.00
_cell.angle_gamma   90.00
#
_symmetry.space_group_name_H-M   'P 1'
#
loop_
_entity.id
_entity.type
_entity.pdbx_description
1 polymer ?
#
loop_
_entity_poly.entity_id
_entity_poly.type
_entity_poly.pdbx_seq_one_letter_code
_entity_poly.pdbx_strand_id
1 'polypeptide(L)'
;MQVLDYPLFSFTFKFNNFEHATRFLHLLIYSCFTLFSELNNKSDTLFEVSGILATSVFGQELFLLYYHSTDHVGLEGHYHWLMQLIVFISLLSSLSVTTFRSSFPSSLVLSISVAFQGFWFINMGFMLWVPEFAPKGCTIRLGHGGDSDMHGAVVCGTHDAFLRARALANLQFSWILAGVLIFVGCVCLFFPKKIANRGQSIQYERLHSRVAEVPLSVVGFKN
;
A
#
# COMPACT_ATOMS: atom_id res chain seq x y z
N MET A 1 -3.65 -2.30 -33.45
CA MET A 1 -4.10 -0.96 -33.88
C MET A 1 -5.53 -1.07 -34.37
N GLN A 2 -6.51 -0.56 -33.62
CA GLN A 2 -7.85 -0.30 -34.13
C GLN A 2 -7.99 1.21 -34.18
N VAL A 3 -8.00 1.75 -35.41
CA VAL A 3 -8.18 3.18 -35.68
C VAL A 3 -9.67 3.40 -35.84
N LEU A 4 -10.28 4.16 -34.92
CA LEU A 4 -11.62 4.67 -35.11
C LEU A 4 -11.47 6.08 -35.69
N ASP A 5 -11.58 6.20 -37.01
CA ASP A 5 -11.48 7.47 -37.71
C ASP A 5 -12.75 8.30 -37.49
N TYR A 6 -12.65 9.34 -36.65
CA TYR A 6 -13.62 10.44 -36.61
C TYR A 6 -12.93 11.77 -36.93
N PRO A 7 -13.52 12.61 -37.81
CA PRO A 7 -12.77 13.63 -38.56
C PRO A 7 -12.42 14.90 -37.79
N LEU A 8 -12.51 14.93 -36.45
CA LEU A 8 -12.33 16.18 -35.69
C LEU A 8 -11.45 16.09 -34.44
N PHE A 9 -11.01 14.90 -34.04
CA PHE A 9 -10.07 14.74 -32.94
C PHE A 9 -9.14 13.55 -33.22
N SER A 10 -7.95 13.83 -33.75
CA SER A 10 -6.87 12.84 -33.78
C SER A 10 -6.25 12.73 -32.39
N PHE A 11 -6.95 12.09 -31.47
CA PHE A 11 -6.29 11.60 -30.27
C PHE A 11 -5.45 10.41 -30.67
N THR A 12 -4.13 10.58 -30.73
CA THR A 12 -3.18 9.47 -30.78
C THR A 12 -3.23 8.75 -29.44
N PHE A 13 -4.23 7.89 -29.26
CA PHE A 13 -4.46 7.13 -28.04
C PHE A 13 -3.47 5.96 -27.98
N LYS A 14 -2.43 6.08 -27.15
CA LYS A 14 -1.52 4.96 -26.83
C LYS A 14 -2.20 4.02 -25.83
N PHE A 15 -2.13 2.71 -26.08
CA PHE A 15 -2.73 1.66 -25.23
C PHE A 15 -2.29 1.75 -23.75
N ASN A 16 -1.03 2.09 -23.50
CA ASN A 16 -0.48 2.32 -22.16
C ASN A 16 -1.27 3.36 -21.34
N ASN A 17 -1.85 4.38 -22.00
CA ASN A 17 -2.65 5.40 -21.32
C ASN A 17 -3.97 4.84 -20.77
N PHE A 18 -4.55 3.82 -21.42
CA PHE A 18 -5.78 3.19 -20.93
C PHE A 18 -5.51 2.27 -19.74
N GLU A 19 -4.38 1.54 -19.72
CA GLU A 19 -4.03 0.69 -18.59
C GLU A 19 -3.82 1.50 -17.31
N HIS A 20 -3.03 2.57 -17.41
CA HIS A 20 -2.85 3.50 -16.30
C HIS A 20 -4.15 4.20 -15.90
N ALA A 21 -4.91 4.74 -16.86
CA ALA A 21 -6.19 5.40 -16.58
C ALA A 21 -7.21 4.45 -15.92
N THR A 22 -7.26 3.19 -16.37
CA THR A 22 -8.16 2.17 -15.80
C THR A 22 -7.79 1.84 -14.37
N ARG A 23 -6.48 1.76 -14.04
CA ARG A 23 -6.02 1.58 -12.66
C ARG A 23 -6.45 2.73 -11.76
N PHE A 24 -6.26 3.98 -12.20
CA PHE A 24 -6.67 5.16 -11.43
C PHE A 24 -8.18 5.28 -11.27
N LEU A 25 -8.96 4.88 -12.29
CA LEU A 25 -10.42 4.87 -12.23
C LEU A 25 -10.92 3.91 -11.14
N HIS A 26 -10.38 2.70 -11.05
CA HIS A 26 -10.77 1.72 -10.01
C HIS A 26 -10.45 2.24 -8.60
N LEU A 27 -9.28 2.85 -8.43
CA LEU A 27 -8.90 3.48 -7.17
C LEU A 27 -9.82 4.65 -6.80
N LEU A 28 -10.19 5.47 -7.78
CA LEU A 28 -11.13 6.59 -7.60
C LEU A 28 -12.51 6.10 -7.16
N ILE A 29 -13.04 5.06 -7.82
CA ILE A 29 -14.34 4.46 -7.47
C ILE A 29 -14.31 3.95 -6.02
N TYR A 30 -13.27 3.18 -5.66
CA TYR A 30 -13.09 2.70 -4.30
C TYR A 30 -13.03 3.84 -3.27
N SER A 31 -12.18 4.85 -3.53
CA SER A 31 -11.96 5.97 -2.61
C SER A 31 -13.22 6.84 -2.43
N CYS A 32 -13.96 7.10 -3.52
CA CYS A 32 -15.23 7.82 -3.45
C CYS A 32 -16.28 7.04 -2.65
N PHE A 33 -16.35 5.71 -2.83
CA PHE A 33 -17.30 4.87 -2.11
C PHE A 33 -16.99 4.79 -0.62
N THR A 34 -15.73 4.61 -0.24
CA THR A 34 -15.32 4.56 1.17
C THR A 34 -15.54 5.91 1.85
N LEU A 35 -15.15 7.02 1.22
CA LEU A 35 -15.38 8.37 1.73
C LEU A 35 -16.88 8.64 1.92
N PHE A 36 -17.71 8.27 0.94
CA PHE A 36 -19.16 8.44 1.06
C PHE A 36 -19.75 7.59 2.18
N SER A 37 -19.26 6.37 2.37
CA SER A 37 -19.68 5.49 3.47
C SER A 37 -19.37 6.10 4.84
N GLU A 38 -18.16 6.62 5.00
CA GLU A 38 -17.70 7.30 6.23
C GLU A 38 -18.52 8.54 6.54
N LEU A 39 -18.73 9.42 5.54
CA LEU A 39 -19.50 10.65 5.70
C LEU A 39 -20.96 10.40 6.11
N ASN A 40 -21.55 9.28 5.69
CA ASN A 40 -22.93 8.94 5.99
C ASN A 40 -23.10 8.07 7.26
N ASN A 41 -22.03 7.77 7.99
CA ASN A 41 -22.03 6.89 9.18
C ASN A 41 -22.66 5.51 8.94
N LYS A 42 -22.62 5.00 7.70
CA LYS A 42 -23.20 3.70 7.32
C LYS A 42 -22.15 2.58 7.42
N SER A 43 -21.32 2.60 8.46
CA SER A 43 -20.11 1.77 8.58
C SER A 43 -20.39 0.27 8.54
N ASP A 44 -21.45 -0.19 9.22
CA ASP A 44 -21.59 -1.62 9.51
C ASP A 44 -22.10 -2.43 8.31
N THR A 45 -22.95 -1.84 7.46
CA THR A 45 -23.48 -2.52 6.26
C THR A 45 -22.59 -2.31 5.03
N LEU A 46 -21.87 -1.18 4.95
CA LEU A 46 -21.02 -0.87 3.80
C LEU A 46 -19.59 -1.39 3.94
N PHE A 47 -19.21 -1.91 5.11
CA PHE A 47 -17.92 -2.58 5.34
C PHE A 47 -17.72 -3.75 4.37
N GLU A 48 -18.71 -4.62 4.20
CA GLU A 48 -18.64 -5.78 3.30
C GLU A 48 -18.46 -5.35 1.83
N VAL A 49 -19.22 -4.33 1.42
CA VAL A 49 -19.13 -3.77 0.06
C VAL A 49 -17.76 -3.13 -0.16
N SER A 50 -17.22 -2.43 0.83
CA SER A 50 -15.88 -1.84 0.75
C SER A 50 -14.77 -2.88 0.61
N GLY A 51 -14.90 -4.04 1.27
CA GLY A 51 -13.97 -5.16 1.14
C GLY A 51 -14.01 -5.80 -0.24
N ILE A 52 -15.20 -5.94 -0.84
CA ILE A 52 -15.38 -6.41 -2.22
C ILE A 52 -14.73 -5.44 -3.21
N LEU A 53 -14.99 -4.12 -3.07
CA LEU A 53 -14.35 -3.12 -3.92
C LEU A 53 -12.83 -3.15 -3.77
N ALA A 54 -12.30 -3.22 -2.54
CA ALA A 54 -10.86 -3.32 -2.31
C ALA A 54 -10.25 -4.55 -2.99
N THR A 55 -10.90 -5.71 -2.87
CA THR A 55 -10.48 -6.95 -3.52
C THR A 55 -10.50 -6.82 -5.04
N SER A 56 -11.52 -6.17 -5.62
CA SER A 56 -11.58 -5.89 -7.05
C SER A 56 -10.44 -4.97 -7.51
N VAL A 57 -10.10 -3.93 -6.73
CA VAL A 57 -8.98 -3.02 -7.04
C VAL A 57 -7.65 -3.78 -7.07
N PHE A 58 -7.34 -4.58 -6.03
CA PHE A 58 -6.10 -5.37 -6.02
C PHE A 58 -6.07 -6.44 -7.12
N GLY A 59 -7.22 -7.05 -7.44
CA GLY A 59 -7.32 -8.00 -8.54
C GLY A 59 -7.02 -7.37 -9.89
N GLN A 60 -7.59 -6.18 -10.15
CA GLN A 60 -7.32 -5.42 -11.38
C GLN A 60 -5.87 -4.92 -11.43
N GLU A 61 -5.33 -4.46 -10.30
CA GLU A 61 -3.94 -4.04 -10.21
C GLU A 61 -2.98 -5.19 -10.51
N LEU A 62 -3.21 -6.37 -9.92
CA LEU A 62 -2.42 -7.57 -10.17
C LEU A 62 -2.48 -7.99 -11.64
N PHE A 63 -3.67 -7.98 -12.24
CA PHE A 63 -3.88 -8.30 -13.64
C PHE A 63 -3.05 -7.38 -14.55
N LEU A 64 -3.16 -6.06 -14.37
CA LEU A 64 -2.42 -5.09 -15.18
C LEU A 64 -0.91 -5.17 -14.94
N LEU A 65 -0.47 -5.36 -13.70
CA LEU A 65 0.95 -5.52 -13.39
C LEU A 65 1.52 -6.82 -13.94
N TYR A 66 0.73 -7.89 -14.03
CA TYR A 66 1.15 -9.14 -14.65
C TYR A 66 1.53 -8.93 -16.11
N TYR A 67 0.61 -8.37 -16.90
CA TYR A 67 0.86 -8.05 -18.31
C TYR A 67 1.99 -7.03 -18.50
N HIS A 68 1.99 -5.95 -17.71
CA HIS A 68 3.05 -4.95 -17.80
C HIS A 68 4.42 -5.52 -17.45
N SER A 69 4.52 -6.40 -16.45
CA SER A 69 5.79 -7.01 -16.10
C SER A 69 6.27 -8.04 -17.11
N THR A 70 5.38 -8.67 -17.87
CA THR A 70 5.80 -9.60 -18.94
C THR A 70 6.44 -8.88 -20.11
N ASP A 71 6.18 -7.58 -20.26
CA ASP A 71 6.79 -6.75 -21.31
C ASP A 71 8.23 -6.33 -20.96
N HIS A 72 8.62 -6.46 -19.69
CA HIS A 72 9.96 -6.09 -19.21
C HIS A 72 10.85 -7.31 -18.97
N VAL A 73 11.93 -7.41 -19.75
CA VAL A 73 12.99 -8.40 -19.52
C VAL A 73 14.13 -7.80 -18.69
N GLY A 74 14.65 -8.57 -17.72
CA GLY A 74 15.81 -8.18 -16.93
C GLY A 74 15.48 -7.59 -15.54
N LEU A 75 16.17 -6.52 -15.15
CA LEU A 75 16.14 -6.01 -13.77
C LEU A 75 14.81 -5.34 -13.44
N GLU A 76 14.29 -4.52 -14.36
CA GLU A 76 12.98 -3.87 -14.23
C GLU A 76 11.86 -4.91 -14.03
N GLY A 77 11.83 -5.95 -14.86
CA GLY A 77 10.90 -7.07 -14.70
C GLY A 77 11.02 -7.76 -13.34
N HIS A 78 12.22 -7.91 -12.78
CA HIS A 78 12.40 -8.48 -11.43
C HIS A 78 11.81 -7.58 -10.33
N TYR A 79 11.96 -6.26 -10.44
CA TYR A 79 11.34 -5.32 -9.50
C TYR A 79 9.80 -5.31 -9.61
N HIS A 80 9.26 -5.41 -10.82
CA HIS A 80 7.81 -5.53 -11.04
C HIS A 80 7.26 -6.87 -10.54
N TRP A 81 8.00 -7.97 -10.69
CA TRP A 81 7.62 -9.27 -10.12
C TRP A 81 7.52 -9.21 -8.58
N LEU A 82 8.46 -8.54 -7.91
CA LEU A 82 8.38 -8.30 -6.47
C LEU A 82 7.16 -7.43 -6.09
N MET A 83 6.79 -6.45 -6.92
CA MET A 83 5.57 -5.66 -6.71
C MET A 83 4.31 -6.54 -6.82
N GLN A 84 4.23 -7.42 -7.82
CA GLN A 84 3.11 -8.35 -7.98
C GLN A 84 2.93 -9.24 -6.74
N LEU A 85 4.02 -9.69 -6.12
CA LEU A 85 3.97 -10.47 -4.89
C LEU A 85 3.28 -9.69 -3.76
N ILE A 86 3.60 -8.41 -3.59
CA ILE A 86 2.97 -7.56 -2.57
C ILE A 86 1.47 -7.41 -2.87
N VAL A 87 1.11 -7.08 -4.11
CA VAL A 87 -0.29 -6.90 -4.52
C VAL A 87 -1.09 -8.19 -4.36
N PHE A 88 -0.49 -9.35 -4.63
CA PHE A 88 -1.11 -10.65 -4.41
C PHE A 88 -1.39 -10.91 -2.92
N ILE A 89 -0.47 -10.56 -2.03
CA ILE A 89 -0.71 -10.65 -0.58
C ILE A 89 -1.81 -9.68 -0.13
N SER A 90 -1.85 -8.47 -0.68
CA SER A 90 -2.93 -7.50 -0.43
C SER A 90 -4.29 -8.06 -0.88
N LEU A 91 -4.35 -8.70 -2.05
CA LEU A 91 -5.57 -9.35 -2.57
C LEU A 91 -6.06 -10.49 -1.65
N LEU A 92 -5.16 -11.37 -1.21
CA LEU A 92 -5.53 -12.46 -0.29
C LEU A 92 -6.00 -11.90 1.07
N SER A 93 -5.36 -10.84 1.54
CA SER A 93 -5.71 -10.20 2.80
C SER A 93 -7.06 -9.48 2.71
N SER A 94 -7.35 -8.77 1.61
CA SER A 94 -8.64 -8.11 1.39
C SER A 94 -9.78 -9.11 1.24
N LEU A 95 -9.54 -10.24 0.56
CA LEU A 95 -10.49 -11.34 0.49
C LEU A 95 -10.75 -11.91 1.89
N SER A 96 -9.70 -12.12 2.68
CA SER A 96 -9.83 -12.61 4.05
C SER A 96 -10.61 -11.66 4.96
N VAL A 97 -10.39 -10.35 4.85
CA VAL A 97 -11.15 -9.32 5.59
C VAL A 97 -12.64 -9.31 5.19
N THR A 98 -12.93 -9.63 3.93
CA THR A 98 -14.30 -9.66 3.38
C THR A 98 -15.03 -10.94 3.77
N THR A 99 -14.38 -12.10 3.68
CA THR A 99 -14.98 -13.41 3.93
C THR A 99 -15.07 -13.75 5.42
N PHE A 100 -14.04 -13.42 6.19
CA PHE A 100 -14.02 -13.64 7.63
C PHE A 100 -14.31 -12.32 8.32
N ARG A 101 -15.48 -12.23 8.97
CA ARG A 101 -15.96 -11.07 9.76
C ARG A 101 -14.78 -10.35 10.43
N SER A 102 -14.38 -9.21 9.84
CA SER A 102 -13.14 -8.44 10.06
C SER A 102 -12.25 -8.96 11.20
N SER A 103 -11.37 -9.92 10.91
CA SER A 103 -10.38 -10.33 11.89
C SER A 103 -9.28 -9.27 11.96
N PHE A 104 -8.96 -8.79 13.18
CA PHE A 104 -7.85 -7.85 13.41
C PHE A 104 -6.55 -8.25 12.69
N PRO A 105 -6.10 -9.52 12.70
CA PRO A 105 -4.87 -9.89 11.99
C PRO A 105 -4.99 -9.73 10.47
N SER A 106 -6.11 -10.10 9.84
CA SER A 106 -6.29 -9.91 8.39
C SER A 106 -6.27 -8.43 8.00
N SER A 107 -6.93 -7.58 8.79
CA SER A 107 -6.93 -6.13 8.57
C SER A 107 -5.54 -5.51 8.78
N LEU A 108 -4.78 -6.03 9.75
CA LEU A 108 -3.40 -5.61 9.99
C LEU A 108 -2.47 -6.02 8.85
N VAL A 109 -2.56 -7.26 8.36
CA VAL A 109 -1.75 -7.74 7.22
C VAL A 109 -2.07 -6.95 5.96
N LEU A 110 -3.35 -6.66 5.70
CA LEU A 110 -3.76 -5.80 4.58
C LEU A 110 -3.11 -4.42 4.70
N SER A 111 -3.17 -3.80 5.88
CA SER A 111 -2.59 -2.47 6.13
C SER A 111 -1.06 -2.46 5.96
N ILE A 112 -0.37 -3.49 6.48
CA ILE A 112 1.08 -3.68 6.30
C ILE A 112 1.43 -3.80 4.81
N SER A 113 0.66 -4.61 4.07
CA SER A 113 0.91 -4.89 2.65
C SER A 113 0.72 -3.65 1.79
N VAL A 114 -0.33 -2.86 2.03
CA VAL A 114 -0.58 -1.58 1.34
C VAL A 114 0.51 -0.55 1.62
N ALA A 115 0.92 -0.41 2.88
CA ALA A 115 2.02 0.48 3.24
C ALA A 115 3.33 0.04 2.55
N PHE A 116 3.61 -1.27 2.57
CA PHE A 116 4.80 -1.82 1.93
C PHE A 116 4.78 -1.63 0.41
N GLN A 117 3.63 -1.80 -0.25
CA GLN A 117 3.44 -1.52 -1.67
C GLN A 117 3.80 -0.07 -2.02
N GLY A 118 3.37 0.90 -1.20
CA GLY A 118 3.70 2.31 -1.37
C GLY A 118 5.21 2.59 -1.27
N PHE A 119 5.86 2.08 -0.23
CA PHE A 119 7.32 2.23 -0.08
C PHE A 119 8.10 1.56 -1.21
N TRP A 120 7.64 0.38 -1.66
CA TRP A 120 8.24 -0.33 -2.78
C TRP A 120 8.13 0.46 -4.10
N PHE A 121 6.98 1.11 -4.34
CA PHE A 121 6.78 1.97 -5.52
C PHE A 121 7.78 3.14 -5.55
N ILE A 122 7.97 3.80 -4.40
CA ILE A 122 8.94 4.89 -4.26
C ILE A 122 10.36 4.37 -4.52
N ASN A 123 10.74 3.24 -3.92
CA ASN A 123 12.05 2.63 -4.14
C ASN A 123 12.29 2.26 -5.61
N MET A 124 11.30 1.65 -6.27
CA MET A 124 11.36 1.37 -7.70
C MET A 124 11.59 2.63 -8.53
N GLY A 125 10.86 3.71 -8.24
CA GLY A 125 11.02 5.00 -8.91
C GLY A 125 12.48 5.48 -8.86
N PHE A 126 13.10 5.47 -7.69
CA PHE A 126 14.51 5.86 -7.56
C PHE A 126 15.46 4.89 -8.28
N MET A 127 15.31 3.58 -8.07
CA MET A 127 16.26 2.59 -8.59
C MET A 127 16.23 2.44 -10.11
N LEU A 128 15.07 2.64 -10.74
CA LEU A 128 14.88 2.45 -12.18
C LEU A 128 15.02 3.74 -12.98
N TRP A 129 14.75 4.91 -12.38
CA TRP A 129 14.69 6.18 -13.13
C TRP A 129 15.78 7.19 -12.78
N VAL A 130 16.55 6.97 -11.70
CA VAL A 130 17.61 7.89 -11.29
C VAL A 130 18.98 7.25 -11.53
N PRO A 131 19.79 7.77 -12.49
CA PRO A 131 21.07 7.17 -12.88
C PRO A 131 22.07 6.95 -11.76
N GLU A 132 22.07 7.82 -10.75
CA GLU A 132 22.98 7.75 -9.59
C GLU A 132 22.71 6.53 -8.70
N PHE A 133 21.49 5.99 -8.71
CA PHE A 133 21.12 4.79 -7.95
C PHE A 133 21.27 3.49 -8.75
N ALA A 134 21.74 3.57 -10.01
CA ALA A 134 21.95 2.39 -10.84
C ALA A 134 23.02 1.46 -10.23
N PRO A 135 22.76 0.15 -10.13
CA PRO A 135 23.76 -0.81 -9.66
C PRO A 135 25.01 -0.77 -10.53
N LYS A 136 26.18 -0.98 -9.90
CA LYS A 136 27.46 -1.04 -10.63
C LYS A 136 27.36 -2.00 -11.82
N GLY A 137 27.87 -1.59 -12.98
CA GLY A 137 27.83 -2.41 -14.20
C GLY A 137 26.45 -2.45 -14.90
N CYS A 138 25.47 -1.69 -14.41
CA CYS A 138 24.21 -1.44 -15.10
C CYS A 138 24.10 0.05 -15.44
N THR A 139 23.48 0.34 -16.57
CA THR A 139 23.31 1.70 -17.10
C THR A 139 21.85 1.93 -17.42
N ILE A 140 21.34 3.10 -17.05
CA ILE A 140 19.98 3.50 -17.43
C ILE A 140 20.05 4.02 -18.86
N ARG A 141 19.30 3.41 -19.78
CA ARG A 141 19.11 3.97 -21.12
C ARG A 141 17.82 4.77 -21.13
N LEU A 142 17.93 6.08 -20.96
CA LEU A 142 16.84 6.98 -21.34
C LEU A 142 16.83 7.06 -22.88
N GLY A 143 15.78 6.54 -23.51
CA GLY A 143 15.60 6.59 -24.96
C GLY A 143 15.76 8.03 -25.47
N HIS A 144 16.79 8.26 -26.28
CA HIS A 144 17.00 9.54 -26.95
C HIS A 144 16.24 9.49 -28.29
N GLY A 145 15.31 10.42 -28.48
CA GLY A 145 14.42 10.62 -29.63
C GLY A 145 14.73 9.85 -30.92
N GLY A 146 13.95 8.81 -31.18
CA GLY A 146 13.98 8.05 -32.42
C GLY A 146 13.03 6.85 -32.36
N ASP A 147 11.74 7.11 -32.59
CA ASP A 147 10.68 6.17 -32.97
C ASP A 147 10.86 4.68 -32.59
N SER A 148 10.77 4.39 -31.29
CA SER A 148 10.07 3.23 -30.70
C SER A 148 10.48 3.16 -29.23
N ASP A 149 9.47 3.22 -28.35
CA ASP A 149 9.53 2.64 -27.02
C ASP A 149 10.42 3.36 -25.97
N MET A 150 9.79 4.35 -25.34
CA MET A 150 10.17 4.91 -24.03
C MET A 150 10.14 3.80 -22.95
N HIS A 151 11.16 2.95 -22.90
CA HIS A 151 11.43 2.05 -21.78
C HIS A 151 12.73 2.53 -21.13
N GLY A 152 12.62 3.14 -19.95
CA GLY A 152 13.75 3.45 -19.09
C GLY A 152 14.33 2.17 -18.49
N ALA A 153 14.78 1.25 -19.35
CA ALA A 153 15.25 -0.04 -18.92
C ALA A 153 16.67 0.10 -18.36
N VAL A 154 16.86 -0.30 -17.10
CA VAL A 154 18.19 -0.49 -16.52
C VAL A 154 18.81 -1.73 -17.17
N VAL A 155 19.77 -1.51 -18.07
CA VAL A 155 20.46 -2.59 -18.79
C VAL A 155 21.79 -2.87 -18.11
N CYS A 156 22.00 -4.13 -17.71
CA CYS A 156 23.25 -4.60 -17.15
C CYS A 156 24.17 -5.15 -18.23
N GLY A 157 25.43 -4.70 -18.26
CA GLY A 157 26.38 -5.04 -19.32
C GLY A 157 26.99 -6.45 -19.22
N THR A 158 26.89 -7.09 -18.06
CA THR A 158 27.40 -8.45 -17.80
C THR A 158 26.40 -9.27 -16.98
N HIS A 159 26.47 -10.60 -17.10
CA HIS A 159 25.62 -11.50 -16.33
C HIS A 159 25.85 -11.36 -14.81
N ASP A 160 27.11 -11.20 -14.39
CA ASP A 160 27.46 -11.00 -12.97
C ASP A 160 26.91 -9.69 -12.41
N ALA A 161 26.92 -8.61 -13.21
CA ALA A 161 26.31 -7.34 -12.81
C ALA A 161 24.78 -7.48 -12.64
N PHE A 162 24.13 -8.25 -13.52
CA PHE A 162 22.70 -8.56 -13.41
C PHE A 162 22.38 -9.35 -12.13
N LEU A 163 23.14 -10.42 -11.83
CA LEU A 163 22.95 -11.20 -10.61
C LEU A 163 23.13 -10.35 -9.35
N ARG A 164 24.15 -9.48 -9.33
CA ARG A 164 24.35 -8.53 -8.23
C ARG A 164 23.19 -7.55 -8.09
N ALA A 165 22.72 -6.97 -9.19
CA ALA A 165 21.60 -6.04 -9.17
C ALA A 165 20.32 -6.71 -8.65
N ARG A 166 20.05 -7.95 -9.07
CA ARG A 166 18.93 -8.75 -8.57
C ARG A 166 19.05 -9.06 -7.07
N ALA A 167 20.25 -9.39 -6.60
CA ALA A 167 20.49 -9.60 -5.17
C ALA A 167 20.26 -8.32 -4.35
N LEU A 168 20.67 -7.16 -4.86
CA LEU A 168 20.39 -5.86 -4.24
C LEU A 168 18.89 -5.55 -4.18
N ALA A 169 18.14 -5.84 -5.24
CA ALA A 169 16.69 -5.68 -5.25
C ALA A 169 16.00 -6.53 -4.16
N ASN A 170 16.41 -7.79 -4.02
CA ASN A 170 15.90 -8.68 -2.97
C ASN A 170 16.25 -8.19 -1.55
N LEU A 171 17.46 -7.65 -1.39
CA LEU A 171 17.90 -7.08 -0.11
C LEU A 171 17.08 -5.84 0.25
N GLN A 172 16.88 -4.92 -0.70
CA GLN A 172 16.02 -3.74 -0.54
C GLN A 172 14.61 -4.13 -0.14
N PHE A 173 14.01 -5.10 -0.85
CA PHE A 173 12.68 -5.61 -0.56
C PHE A 173 12.58 -6.11 0.89
N SER A 174 13.56 -6.91 1.31
CA SER A 174 13.60 -7.48 2.66
C SER A 174 13.79 -6.40 3.74
N TRP A 175 14.63 -5.40 3.50
CA TRP A 175 14.90 -4.31 4.44
C TRP A 175 13.72 -3.36 4.59
N ILE A 176 13.04 -3.02 3.50
CA ILE A 176 11.83 -2.19 3.54
C ILE A 176 10.74 -2.95 4.32
N LEU A 177 10.52 -4.24 4.03
CA LEU A 177 9.57 -5.05 4.79
C LEU A 177 9.91 -5.09 6.29
N ALA A 178 11.18 -5.32 6.63
CA ALA A 178 11.63 -5.30 8.03
C ALA A 178 11.35 -3.92 8.68
N GLY A 179 11.64 -2.82 7.98
CA GLY A 179 11.35 -1.47 8.46
C GLY A 179 9.86 -1.22 8.72
N VAL A 180 8.99 -1.64 7.81
CA VAL A 180 7.52 -1.55 7.97
C VAL A 180 7.07 -2.38 9.18
N LEU A 181 7.55 -3.61 9.32
CA LEU A 181 7.19 -4.48 10.44
C LEU A 181 7.68 -3.94 11.79
N ILE A 182 8.89 -3.38 11.85
CA ILE A 182 9.40 -2.72 13.06
C ILE A 182 8.53 -1.51 13.40
N PHE A 183 8.20 -0.67 12.42
CA PHE A 183 7.34 0.49 12.63
C PHE A 183 5.95 0.09 13.18
N VAL A 184 5.31 -0.89 12.54
CA VAL A 184 4.01 -1.41 12.97
C VAL A 184 4.11 -2.05 14.35
N GLY A 185 5.16 -2.84 14.61
CA GLY A 185 5.42 -3.42 15.94
C GLY A 185 5.58 -2.34 17.01
N CYS A 186 6.33 -1.27 16.74
CA CYS A 186 6.44 -0.12 17.64
C CYS A 186 5.07 0.52 17.89
N VAL A 187 4.31 0.84 16.86
CA VAL A 187 2.96 1.40 16.98
C VAL A 187 2.08 0.48 17.84
N CYS A 188 2.05 -0.82 17.55
CA CYS A 188 1.29 -1.80 18.32
C CYS A 188 1.74 -1.92 19.77
N LEU A 189 2.99 -1.61 20.13
CA LEU A 189 3.47 -1.65 21.52
C LEU A 189 3.25 -0.33 22.28
N PHE A 190 3.37 0.81 21.60
CA PHE A 190 3.27 2.14 22.23
C PHE A 190 1.83 2.62 22.41
N PHE A 191 0.94 2.34 21.45
CA PHE A 191 -0.45 2.80 21.51
C PHE A 191 -1.32 2.13 22.60
N PRO A 192 -1.27 0.80 22.83
CA PRO A 192 -2.03 0.19 23.92
C PRO A 192 -1.54 0.63 25.30
N LYS A 193 -0.22 0.90 25.47
CA LYS A 193 0.31 1.48 26.70
C LYS A 193 -0.25 2.89 26.96
N LYS A 194 -0.41 3.71 25.91
CA LYS A 194 -0.95 5.06 26.03
C LYS A 194 -2.45 5.07 26.36
N ILE A 195 -3.23 4.12 25.81
CA ILE A 195 -4.67 3.97 26.11
C ILE A 195 -4.88 3.40 27.52
N ALA A 196 -4.11 2.37 27.93
CA ALA A 196 -4.18 1.82 29.29
C ALA A 196 -3.79 2.85 30.35
N ASN A 197 -2.75 3.65 30.10
CA ASN A 197 -2.30 4.70 31.02
C ASN A 197 -3.27 5.90 31.06
N ARG A 198 -3.94 6.22 29.93
CA ARG A 198 -5.05 7.19 29.89
C ARG A 198 -6.29 6.69 30.63
N GLY A 199 -6.60 5.40 30.53
CA GLY A 199 -7.69 4.77 31.28
C GLY A 199 -7.45 4.79 32.80
N GLN A 200 -6.22 4.48 33.24
CA GLN A 200 -5.82 4.55 34.65
C GLN A 200 -5.85 5.98 35.20
N SER A 201 -5.34 6.97 34.44
CA SER A 201 -5.39 8.38 34.87
C SER A 201 -6.83 8.92 34.98
N ILE A 202 -7.72 8.60 34.03
CA ILE A 202 -9.15 8.96 34.12
C ILE A 202 -9.83 8.28 35.32
N GLN A 203 -9.46 7.03 35.63
CA GLN A 203 -10.01 6.30 36.78
C GLN A 203 -9.53 6.91 38.12
N TYR A 204 -8.26 7.34 38.18
CA TYR A 204 -7.69 8.01 39.35
C TYR A 204 -8.32 9.39 39.58
N GLU A 205 -8.54 10.15 38.50
CA GLU A 205 -9.19 11.47 38.55
C GLU A 205 -10.66 11.37 39.01
N ARG A 206 -11.39 10.33 38.57
CA ARG A 206 -12.76 10.01 39.06
C ARG A 206 -12.82 9.54 40.51
N LEU A 207 -11.78 8.88 41.01
CA LEU A 207 -11.71 8.48 42.42
C LEU A 207 -11.44 9.70 43.30
N HIS A 208 -10.54 10.58 42.86
CA HIS A 208 -10.25 11.84 43.56
C HIS A 208 -11.45 12.79 43.57
N SER A 209 -12.20 12.92 42.46
CA SER A 209 -13.42 13.73 42.44
C SER A 209 -14.54 13.14 43.31
N ARG A 210 -14.71 11.80 43.35
CA ARG A 210 -15.67 11.17 44.26
C ARG A 210 -15.32 11.33 45.74
N VAL A 211 -14.04 11.31 46.08
CA VAL A 211 -13.59 11.54 47.47
C VAL A 211 -13.79 13.02 47.87
N ALA A 212 -13.65 13.95 46.93
CA ALA A 212 -13.93 15.37 47.17
C ALA A 212 -15.44 15.70 47.28
N GLU A 213 -16.32 14.87 46.73
CA GLU A 213 -17.79 15.05 46.80
C GLU A 213 -18.47 14.32 47.97
N VAL A 214 -17.75 13.50 48.76
CA VAL A 214 -18.32 12.96 50.00
C VAL A 214 -18.36 14.09 51.04
N PRO A 215 -19.54 14.55 51.49
CA PRO A 215 -19.62 15.55 52.54
C PRO A 215 -19.04 14.94 53.82
N LEU A 216 -18.17 15.70 54.47
CA LEU A 216 -17.55 15.37 55.76
C LEU A 216 -18.59 15.47 56.90
N SER A 217 -19.70 14.72 56.81
CA SER A 217 -20.82 14.81 57.75
C SER A 217 -21.30 13.48 58.33
N VAL A 218 -20.47 12.42 58.31
CA VAL A 218 -20.79 11.18 59.03
C VAL A 218 -19.59 10.71 59.85
N VAL A 219 -19.19 11.52 60.83
CA VAL A 219 -18.53 11.02 62.04
C VAL A 219 -19.19 11.73 63.23
N GLY A 220 -20.30 11.16 63.67
CA GLY A 220 -21.00 11.53 64.91
C GLY A 220 -21.39 10.25 65.64
N PHE A 221 -20.51 9.83 66.54
CA PHE A 221 -20.61 8.68 67.44
C PHE A 221 -21.97 8.59 68.15
N LYS A 222 -22.50 7.36 68.32
CA LYS A 222 -23.46 7.05 69.37
C LYS A 222 -23.08 5.76 70.10
N ASN A 223 -22.99 5.93 71.42
CA ASN A 223 -22.77 5.01 72.55
C ASN A 223 -21.32 4.69 72.91
#